data_AF-A0A969RUY9-F1
#
_entry.id   AF-A0A969RUY9-F1
#
_cell.length_a   1.000
_cell.length_b   1.000
_cell.length_c   1.000
_cell.angle_alpha   90.00
_cell.angle_beta   90.00
_cell.angle_gamma   90.00
#
_symmetry.space_group_name_H-M   'P 1'
#
loop_
_entity.id
_entity.type
_entity.pdbx_description
1 polymer ?
#
loop_
_entity_poly.entity_id
_entity_poly.type
_entity_poly.pdbx_seq_one_letter_code
_entity_poly.pdbx_strand_id
1 'polypeptide(L)'
;MIKFPFKDDFFGFIRNWHEEQAVNCVARRLTFVCLGVAAPYDLIADKHRTPFGIGRAIALEGFQLSEISPLLPGLTEIASNPQAVLQEVLAWTSGQPFLIQKLCSLIVDAAQFIPAQQETEAVAAIVRSQILQHWEDHDHPEHLKTIRDRLLWDEKHNIQLLGLYQQILEQQSIPADNSNAQLLLRLSGVAVRRSGCLCPYNQIYQTIFDLRWVKQELDRLRPYAHALNAWLASERRDQSALLQGEALQQALAWANDKALSLVDQQFLAASQRSLALHQSLRRQRRRILQTLGVVLAGLAGLASTTGWVMGLRLRISSNPALSPAPTDYFSVGERLMLPDAASAIKKAGVAAIAKADYRQAAHDFAIALKTIPMIQKA
;
A
#
# COMPACT_ATOMS: atom_id res chain seq x y z
N MET A 1 -7.39 -22.63 1.90
CA MET A 1 -6.18 -23.34 1.43
C MET A 1 -6.29 -24.81 1.83
N ILE A 2 -6.09 -25.74 0.89
CA ILE A 2 -6.20 -27.18 1.13
C ILE A 2 -4.93 -27.69 1.83
N LYS A 3 -5.08 -28.38 2.96
CA LYS A 3 -3.98 -28.88 3.81
C LYS A 3 -4.01 -30.41 3.91
N PHE A 4 -3.69 -31.10 2.82
CA PHE A 4 -3.42 -32.55 2.85
C PHE A 4 -1.90 -32.80 2.83
N PRO A 5 -1.35 -33.68 3.68
CA PRO A 5 0.09 -33.93 3.74
C PRO A 5 0.63 -34.65 2.50
N PHE A 6 -0.22 -35.43 1.82
CA PHE A 6 0.10 -36.22 0.62
C PHE A 6 -0.13 -35.46 -0.71
N LYS A 7 -0.39 -34.15 -0.67
CA LYS A 7 -0.88 -33.41 -1.86
C LYS A 7 0.12 -33.44 -3.02
N ASP A 8 1.41 -33.26 -2.71
CA ASP A 8 2.47 -33.20 -3.71
C ASP A 8 2.77 -34.59 -4.29
N ASP A 9 2.69 -35.65 -3.47
CA ASP A 9 2.79 -37.05 -3.91
C ASP A 9 1.64 -37.44 -4.84
N PHE A 10 0.41 -37.01 -4.53
CA PHE A 10 -0.79 -37.29 -5.32
C PHE A 10 -0.71 -36.66 -6.73
N PHE A 11 -0.32 -35.39 -6.82
CA PHE A 11 -0.13 -34.75 -8.13
C PHE A 11 1.16 -35.25 -8.84
N GLY A 12 2.17 -35.68 -8.09
CA GLY A 12 3.35 -36.37 -8.62
C GLY A 12 2.99 -37.71 -9.29
N PHE A 13 2.12 -38.51 -8.66
CA PHE A 13 1.59 -39.74 -9.24
C PHE A 13 0.81 -39.50 -10.53
N ILE A 14 -0.11 -38.52 -10.54
CA ILE A 14 -0.86 -38.14 -11.75
C ILE A 14 0.09 -37.71 -12.87
N ARG A 15 1.17 -36.98 -12.54
CA ARG A 15 2.20 -36.58 -13.51
C ARG A 15 2.96 -37.78 -14.07
N ASN A 16 3.46 -38.67 -13.21
CA ASN A 16 4.17 -39.88 -13.66
C ASN A 16 3.27 -40.74 -14.57
N TRP A 17 2.01 -40.94 -14.22
CA TRP A 17 1.05 -41.70 -15.04
C TRP A 17 0.85 -41.06 -16.43
N HIS A 18 0.79 -39.74 -16.51
CA HIS A 18 0.72 -39.03 -17.79
C HIS A 18 2.01 -39.19 -18.62
N GLU A 19 3.18 -39.09 -17.99
CA GLU A 19 4.47 -39.29 -18.67
C GLU A 19 4.63 -40.74 -19.17
N GLU A 20 4.13 -41.74 -18.43
CA GLU A 20 4.05 -43.13 -18.87
C GLU A 20 3.18 -43.35 -20.12
N GLN A 21 2.19 -42.49 -20.42
CA GLN A 21 1.36 -42.63 -21.62
C GLN A 21 2.16 -42.56 -22.92
N ALA A 22 3.36 -41.98 -22.92
CA ALA A 22 4.27 -42.02 -24.07
C ALA A 22 4.64 -43.46 -24.47
N VAL A 23 4.92 -44.33 -23.48
CA VAL A 23 5.50 -45.67 -23.67
C VAL A 23 4.57 -46.83 -23.31
N ASN A 24 3.59 -46.62 -22.44
CA ASN A 24 2.70 -47.66 -21.91
C ASN A 24 1.27 -47.52 -22.47
N CYS A 25 0.81 -48.53 -23.21
CA CYS A 25 -0.54 -48.54 -23.79
C CYS A 25 -1.66 -48.75 -22.74
N VAL A 26 -1.34 -49.25 -21.55
CA VAL A 26 -2.28 -49.37 -20.42
C VAL A 26 -2.52 -48.01 -19.78
N ALA A 27 -1.48 -47.18 -19.64
CA ALA A 27 -1.59 -45.84 -19.05
C ALA A 27 -2.56 -44.93 -19.81
N ARG A 28 -2.67 -45.10 -21.13
CA ARG A 28 -3.62 -44.39 -22.02
C ARG A 28 -5.11 -44.71 -21.76
N ARG A 29 -5.42 -45.71 -20.94
CA ARG A 29 -6.81 -46.09 -20.60
C ARG A 29 -7.43 -45.28 -19.47
N LEU A 30 -6.64 -44.48 -18.76
CA LEU A 30 -7.07 -43.71 -17.60
C LEU A 30 -6.77 -42.22 -17.78
N THR A 31 -7.82 -41.40 -17.65
CA THR A 31 -7.77 -39.94 -17.74
C THR A 31 -8.20 -39.36 -16.40
N PHE A 32 -7.33 -38.55 -15.78
CA PHE A 32 -7.66 -37.82 -14.56
C PHE A 32 -8.33 -36.48 -14.90
N VAL A 33 -9.40 -36.14 -14.20
CA VAL A 33 -10.09 -34.85 -14.32
C VAL A 33 -10.12 -34.18 -12.94
N CYS A 34 -9.48 -33.02 -12.81
CA CYS A 34 -9.48 -32.23 -11.58
C CYS A 34 -10.54 -31.13 -11.68
N LEU A 35 -11.47 -31.09 -10.73
CA LEU A 35 -12.56 -30.10 -10.65
C LEU A 35 -12.49 -29.38 -9.30
N GLY A 36 -12.63 -28.06 -9.28
CA GLY A 36 -12.64 -27.28 -8.04
C GLY A 36 -12.34 -25.79 -8.24
N VAL A 37 -12.46 -25.02 -7.15
CA VAL A 37 -12.18 -23.58 -7.10
C VAL A 37 -10.93 -23.36 -6.27
N ALA A 38 -9.76 -23.43 -6.91
CA ALA A 38 -8.44 -23.22 -6.30
C ALA A 38 -7.47 -22.67 -7.35
N ALA A 39 -6.44 -21.94 -6.91
CA ALA A 39 -5.33 -21.60 -7.79
C ALA A 39 -4.35 -22.79 -7.91
N PRO A 40 -3.64 -22.96 -9.03
CA PRO A 40 -2.62 -24.01 -9.16
C PRO A 40 -1.54 -23.97 -8.07
N TYR A 41 -1.24 -22.79 -7.49
CA TYR A 41 -0.28 -22.64 -6.40
C TYR A 41 -0.82 -23.08 -5.02
N ASP A 42 -2.14 -23.16 -4.81
CA ASP A 42 -2.71 -23.67 -3.55
C ASP A 42 -2.47 -25.18 -3.40
N LEU A 43 -2.48 -25.86 -4.55
CA LEU A 43 -2.49 -27.31 -4.67
C LEU A 43 -1.10 -27.96 -4.48
N ILE A 44 -0.01 -27.18 -4.57
CA ILE A 44 1.38 -27.64 -4.47
C ILE A 44 2.17 -26.91 -3.38
N ALA A 45 3.25 -27.52 -2.90
CA ALA A 45 4.21 -26.89 -1.98
C ALA A 45 5.39 -26.29 -2.74
N ASP A 46 5.98 -27.05 -3.68
CA ASP A 46 7.07 -26.56 -4.53
C ASP A 46 6.53 -25.79 -5.74
N LYS A 47 6.74 -24.47 -5.74
CA LYS A 47 6.32 -23.56 -6.82
C LYS A 47 7.16 -23.68 -8.09
N HIS A 48 8.32 -24.33 -8.04
CA HIS A 48 9.20 -24.55 -9.19
C HIS A 48 8.90 -25.86 -9.94
N ARG A 49 8.12 -26.78 -9.35
CA ARG A 49 7.77 -28.09 -9.93
C ARG A 49 6.26 -28.24 -10.13
N THR A 50 5.66 -27.34 -10.92
CA THR A 50 4.21 -27.44 -11.22
C THR A 50 3.86 -28.74 -11.97
N PRO A 51 2.97 -29.59 -11.43
CA PRO A 51 2.46 -30.78 -12.11
C PRO A 51 1.37 -30.42 -13.13
N PHE A 52 0.84 -29.20 -13.09
CA PHE A 52 -0.25 -28.76 -13.97
C PHE A 52 0.21 -28.39 -15.39
N GLY A 53 1.53 -28.35 -15.65
CA GLY A 53 2.09 -28.04 -16.98
C GLY A 53 1.77 -29.08 -18.07
N ILE A 54 1.30 -30.27 -17.69
CA ILE A 54 0.79 -31.33 -18.58
C ILE A 54 -0.74 -31.32 -18.73
N GLY A 55 -1.46 -30.51 -17.95
CA GLY A 55 -2.92 -30.54 -17.89
C GLY A 55 -3.58 -29.70 -18.99
N ARG A 56 -4.55 -30.28 -19.71
CA ARG A 56 -5.41 -29.49 -20.60
C ARG A 56 -6.45 -28.74 -19.77
N ALA A 57 -6.23 -27.44 -19.57
CA ALA A 57 -7.24 -26.56 -18.99
C ALA A 57 -8.52 -26.55 -19.85
N ILE A 58 -9.68 -26.76 -19.21
CA ILE A 58 -10.99 -26.60 -19.83
C ILE A 58 -11.60 -25.33 -19.23
N ALA A 59 -11.81 -24.31 -20.06
CA ALA A 59 -12.56 -23.13 -19.66
C ALA A 59 -14.04 -23.47 -19.59
N LEU A 60 -14.68 -23.17 -18.45
CA LEU A 60 -16.14 -23.15 -18.33
C LEU A 60 -16.58 -21.70 -18.51
N GLU A 61 -17.29 -21.43 -19.59
CA GLU A 61 -17.84 -20.12 -19.90
C GLU A 61 -19.29 -20.00 -19.40
N GLY A 62 -19.90 -18.82 -19.52
CA GLY A 62 -21.31 -18.64 -19.23
C GLY A 62 -22.17 -19.28 -20.34
N PHE A 63 -23.25 -19.96 -19.95
CA PHE A 63 -24.18 -20.58 -20.89
C PHE A 63 -24.75 -19.56 -21.88
N GLN A 64 -24.93 -20.00 -23.12
CA GLN A 64 -25.59 -19.28 -24.20
C GLN A 64 -27.10 -19.58 -24.25
N LEU A 65 -27.87 -18.74 -24.95
CA LEU A 65 -29.34 -18.87 -25.04
C LEU A 65 -29.80 -20.25 -25.53
N SER A 66 -29.04 -20.87 -26.45
CA SER A 66 -29.29 -22.22 -26.95
C SER A 66 -29.11 -23.30 -25.87
N GLU A 67 -28.17 -23.14 -24.96
CA GLU A 67 -27.85 -24.11 -23.90
C GLU A 67 -28.85 -24.07 -22.74
N ILE A 68 -29.43 -22.89 -22.47
CA ILE A 68 -30.51 -22.73 -21.48
C ILE A 68 -31.90 -22.99 -22.04
N SER A 69 -32.04 -23.27 -23.33
CA SER A 69 -33.33 -23.58 -23.97
C SER A 69 -34.17 -24.70 -23.30
N PRO A 70 -33.60 -25.71 -22.60
CA PRO A 70 -34.40 -26.68 -21.82
C PRO A 70 -35.21 -26.07 -20.66
N LEU A 71 -34.98 -24.81 -20.29
CA LEU A 71 -35.76 -24.09 -19.27
C LEU A 71 -37.06 -23.46 -19.82
N LEU A 72 -37.18 -23.29 -21.14
CA LEU A 72 -38.36 -22.65 -21.77
C LEU A 72 -39.72 -23.27 -21.39
N PRO A 73 -39.88 -24.61 -21.24
CA PRO A 73 -41.17 -25.18 -20.85
C PRO A 73 -41.69 -24.65 -19.51
N GLY A 74 -40.81 -24.48 -18.52
CA GLY A 74 -41.17 -23.97 -17.19
C GLY A 74 -41.61 -22.49 -17.17
N LEU A 75 -41.40 -21.75 -18.25
CA LEU A 75 -41.82 -20.36 -18.42
C LEU A 75 -43.05 -20.21 -19.33
N THR A 76 -43.54 -21.30 -19.92
CA THR A 76 -44.58 -21.26 -20.98
C THR A 76 -45.96 -20.84 -20.47
N GLU A 77 -46.31 -21.16 -19.23
CA GLU A 77 -47.55 -20.71 -18.59
C GLU A 77 -47.39 -19.37 -17.85
N ILE A 78 -46.15 -18.89 -17.67
CA ILE A 78 -45.82 -17.68 -16.91
C ILE A 78 -45.70 -16.44 -17.81
N ALA A 79 -45.38 -16.59 -19.10
CA ALA A 79 -45.11 -15.44 -19.98
C ALA A 79 -45.67 -15.59 -21.39
N SER A 80 -46.08 -14.45 -21.96
CA SER A 80 -46.53 -14.37 -23.37
C SER A 80 -45.40 -14.67 -24.36
N ASN A 81 -44.17 -14.28 -24.05
CA ASN A 81 -42.97 -14.69 -24.78
C ASN A 81 -41.90 -15.27 -23.82
N PRO A 82 -41.93 -16.58 -23.54
CA PRO A 82 -40.96 -17.27 -22.68
C PRO A 82 -39.51 -17.11 -23.14
N GLN A 83 -39.28 -16.95 -24.45
CA GLN A 83 -37.94 -16.75 -25.01
C GLN A 83 -37.39 -15.34 -24.70
N ALA A 84 -38.23 -14.31 -24.69
CA ALA A 84 -37.82 -12.96 -24.28
C ALA A 84 -37.50 -12.90 -22.78
N VAL A 85 -38.29 -13.56 -21.93
CA VAL A 85 -37.96 -13.74 -20.50
C VAL A 85 -36.60 -14.39 -20.33
N LEU A 86 -36.33 -15.50 -21.04
CA LEU A 86 -35.06 -16.22 -20.93
C LEU A 86 -33.86 -15.44 -21.50
N GLN A 87 -34.08 -14.57 -22.50
CA GLN A 87 -33.09 -13.61 -22.99
C GLN A 87 -32.74 -12.55 -21.94
N GLU A 88 -33.73 -11.99 -21.24
CA GLU A 88 -33.50 -11.02 -20.16
C GLU A 88 -32.79 -11.67 -18.96
N VAL A 89 -33.20 -12.89 -18.56
CA VAL A 89 -32.49 -13.69 -17.55
C VAL A 89 -31.02 -13.88 -17.95
N LEU A 90 -30.74 -14.18 -19.22
CA LEU A 90 -29.38 -14.32 -19.72
C LEU A 90 -28.60 -12.99 -19.67
N ALA A 91 -29.24 -11.85 -19.94
CA ALA A 91 -28.61 -10.53 -19.85
C ALA A 91 -28.14 -10.22 -18.42
N TRP A 92 -29.05 -10.31 -17.43
CA TRP A 92 -28.74 -10.01 -16.03
C TRP A 92 -27.68 -10.93 -15.41
N THR A 93 -27.71 -12.22 -15.79
CA THR A 93 -26.87 -13.28 -15.18
C THR A 93 -25.59 -13.57 -15.96
N SER A 94 -25.53 -13.13 -17.23
CA SER A 94 -24.44 -13.38 -18.19
C SER A 94 -23.99 -14.85 -18.25
N GLY A 95 -24.96 -15.76 -18.26
CA GLY A 95 -24.75 -17.19 -18.48
C GLY A 95 -24.38 -17.99 -17.22
N GLN A 96 -24.40 -17.37 -16.03
CA GLN A 96 -23.96 -18.06 -14.82
C GLN A 96 -25.01 -19.08 -14.30
N PRO A 97 -24.69 -20.40 -14.23
CA PRO A 97 -25.68 -21.45 -13.99
C PRO A 97 -26.56 -21.25 -12.75
N PHE A 98 -25.95 -20.89 -11.62
CA PHE A 98 -26.64 -20.65 -10.35
C PHE A 98 -27.65 -19.50 -10.44
N LEU A 99 -27.24 -18.36 -11.03
CA LEU A 99 -28.10 -17.18 -11.10
C LEU A 99 -29.23 -17.35 -12.12
N ILE A 100 -29.00 -18.09 -13.22
CA ILE A 100 -30.06 -18.49 -14.14
C ILE A 100 -31.13 -19.28 -13.38
N GLN A 101 -30.73 -20.32 -12.64
CA GLN A 101 -31.67 -21.15 -11.88
C GLN A 101 -32.41 -20.37 -10.78
N LYS A 102 -31.69 -19.55 -9.98
CA LYS A 102 -32.32 -18.71 -8.94
C LYS A 102 -33.31 -17.71 -9.54
N LEU A 103 -32.96 -17.03 -10.63
CA LEU A 103 -33.86 -16.04 -11.24
C LEU A 103 -35.05 -16.70 -11.96
N CYS A 104 -34.87 -17.84 -12.64
CA CYS A 104 -35.98 -18.60 -13.19
C CYS A 104 -36.94 -19.10 -12.10
N SER A 105 -36.44 -19.54 -10.94
CA SER A 105 -37.29 -19.86 -9.78
C SER A 105 -38.11 -18.64 -9.36
N LEU A 106 -37.46 -17.52 -9.06
CA LEU A 106 -38.12 -16.28 -8.63
C LEU A 106 -39.18 -15.76 -9.62
N ILE A 107 -39.04 -16.04 -10.92
CA ILE A 107 -40.04 -15.70 -11.95
C ILE A 107 -41.27 -16.62 -11.87
N VAL A 108 -41.08 -17.92 -11.63
CA VAL A 108 -42.19 -18.88 -11.43
C VAL A 108 -42.85 -18.67 -10.06
N ASP A 109 -42.06 -18.50 -9.01
CA ASP A 109 -42.49 -18.30 -7.62
C ASP A 109 -43.30 -17.00 -7.42
N ALA A 110 -43.05 -15.98 -8.26
CA ALA A 110 -43.87 -14.76 -8.30
C ALA A 110 -45.31 -14.99 -8.79
N ALA A 111 -45.59 -16.11 -9.48
CA ALA A 111 -46.91 -16.55 -9.96
C ALA A 111 -47.72 -15.52 -10.77
N GLN A 112 -47.08 -14.47 -11.29
CA GLN A 112 -47.70 -13.40 -12.07
C GLN A 112 -47.48 -13.61 -13.56
N PHE A 113 -48.55 -13.69 -14.34
CA PHE A 113 -48.46 -13.77 -15.80
C PHE A 113 -47.83 -12.50 -16.38
N ILE A 114 -46.82 -12.68 -17.24
CA ILE A 114 -46.06 -11.62 -17.90
C ILE A 114 -46.65 -11.35 -19.29
N PRO A 115 -47.26 -10.17 -19.53
CA PRO A 115 -47.81 -9.82 -20.84
C PRO A 115 -46.72 -9.58 -21.89
N ALA A 116 -47.09 -9.76 -23.16
CA ALA A 116 -46.23 -9.46 -24.30
C ALA A 116 -45.70 -8.01 -24.26
N GLN A 117 -44.42 -7.84 -24.57
CA GLN A 117 -43.68 -6.56 -24.54
C GLN A 117 -43.39 -6.02 -23.12
N GLN A 118 -43.67 -6.80 -22.07
CA GLN A 118 -43.37 -6.45 -20.68
C GLN A 118 -42.27 -7.34 -20.06
N GLU A 119 -41.76 -8.32 -20.81
CA GLU A 119 -40.83 -9.34 -20.31
C GLU A 119 -39.56 -8.76 -19.68
N THR A 120 -38.91 -7.79 -20.36
CA THR A 120 -37.71 -7.12 -19.84
C THR A 120 -37.96 -6.40 -18.51
N GLU A 121 -39.03 -5.59 -18.43
CA GLU A 121 -39.31 -4.80 -17.21
C GLU A 121 -39.84 -5.66 -16.06
N ALA A 122 -40.60 -6.73 -16.35
CA ALA A 122 -41.05 -7.70 -15.35
C ALA A 122 -39.87 -8.45 -14.70
N VAL A 123 -38.95 -8.98 -15.50
CA VAL A 123 -37.73 -9.63 -14.98
C VAL A 123 -36.84 -8.62 -14.24
N ALA A 124 -36.68 -7.40 -14.78
CA ALA A 124 -35.94 -6.34 -14.08
C ALA A 124 -36.61 -5.94 -12.75
N ALA A 125 -37.94 -5.97 -12.63
CA ALA A 125 -38.66 -5.68 -11.38
C ALA A 125 -38.46 -6.79 -10.33
N ILE A 126 -38.44 -8.06 -10.78
CA ILE A 126 -38.12 -9.22 -9.94
C ILE A 126 -36.66 -9.15 -9.47
N VAL A 127 -35.69 -8.87 -10.36
CA VAL A 127 -34.28 -8.69 -9.98
C VAL A 127 -34.11 -7.53 -9.00
N ARG A 128 -34.77 -6.38 -9.25
CA ARG A 128 -34.71 -5.21 -8.35
C ARG A 128 -35.26 -5.51 -6.96
N SER A 129 -36.41 -6.18 -6.84
CA SER A 129 -37.07 -6.46 -5.55
C SER A 129 -36.52 -7.69 -4.80
N GLN A 130 -36.19 -8.78 -5.50
CA GLN A 130 -35.83 -10.07 -4.89
C GLN A 130 -34.31 -10.34 -4.83
N ILE A 131 -33.48 -9.54 -5.51
CA ILE A 131 -32.02 -9.76 -5.57
C ILE A 131 -31.22 -8.51 -5.21
N LEU A 132 -31.60 -7.33 -5.69
CA LEU A 132 -30.80 -6.10 -5.50
C LEU A 132 -31.19 -5.32 -4.24
N GLN A 133 -32.48 -5.09 -4.01
CA GLN A 133 -32.97 -4.49 -2.76
C GLN A 133 -32.76 -5.47 -1.61
N HIS A 134 -32.19 -4.97 -0.50
CA HIS A 134 -31.92 -5.77 0.69
C HIS A 134 -31.17 -7.09 0.38
N TRP A 135 -30.19 -7.03 -0.53
CA TRP A 135 -29.53 -8.23 -1.06
C TRP A 135 -28.90 -9.09 0.05
N GLU A 136 -28.42 -8.49 1.14
CA GLU A 136 -27.88 -9.24 2.30
C GLU A 136 -28.98 -10.00 3.07
N ASP A 137 -30.24 -9.55 3.02
CA ASP A 137 -31.37 -10.25 3.63
C ASP A 137 -31.92 -11.34 2.67
N HIS A 138 -31.81 -11.13 1.36
CA HIS A 138 -32.34 -12.00 0.29
C HIS A 138 -31.32 -12.99 -0.33
N ASP A 139 -30.08 -13.03 0.17
CA ASP A 139 -29.03 -13.96 -0.30
C ASP A 139 -29.20 -15.39 0.26
N HIS A 140 -30.31 -16.04 -0.12
CA HIS A 140 -30.60 -17.44 0.15
C HIS A 140 -30.92 -18.21 -1.15
N PRO A 141 -30.38 -19.42 -1.37
CA PRO A 141 -29.18 -19.94 -0.71
C PRO A 141 -27.98 -18.99 -0.91
N GLU A 142 -27.02 -19.04 0.02
CA GLU A 142 -25.94 -18.05 0.08
C GLU A 142 -25.04 -18.08 -1.16
N HIS A 143 -24.73 -16.89 -1.69
CA HIS A 143 -23.95 -16.74 -2.91
C HIS A 143 -23.27 -15.36 -2.97
N LEU A 144 -24.05 -14.28 -2.86
CA LEU A 144 -23.56 -12.90 -2.88
C LEU A 144 -22.70 -12.59 -1.63
N LYS A 145 -23.08 -13.07 -0.45
CA LYS A 145 -22.27 -12.94 0.79
C LYS A 145 -20.96 -13.69 0.64
N THR A 146 -20.98 -14.90 0.08
CA THR A 146 -19.78 -15.66 -0.26
C THR A 146 -18.86 -14.91 -1.25
N ILE A 147 -19.39 -14.13 -2.21
CA ILE A 147 -18.59 -13.26 -3.08
C ILE A 147 -18.00 -12.09 -2.28
N ARG A 148 -18.84 -11.36 -1.52
CA ARG A 148 -18.44 -10.25 -0.64
C ARG A 148 -17.30 -10.66 0.30
N ASP A 149 -17.48 -11.78 0.97
CA ASP A 149 -16.55 -12.27 1.99
C ASP A 149 -15.25 -12.75 1.34
N ARG A 150 -15.27 -13.37 0.15
CA ARG A 150 -14.05 -13.66 -0.62
C ARG A 150 -13.26 -12.41 -1.04
N LEU A 151 -13.92 -11.27 -1.24
CA LEU A 151 -13.25 -9.99 -1.55
C LEU A 151 -12.63 -9.34 -0.31
N LEU A 152 -13.23 -9.52 0.88
CA LEU A 152 -12.86 -8.83 2.11
C LEU A 152 -11.98 -9.66 3.07
N TRP A 153 -12.13 -10.99 3.08
CA TRP A 153 -11.57 -11.93 4.06
C TRP A 153 -10.04 -11.90 4.15
N ASP A 154 -9.35 -11.87 3.00
CA ASP A 154 -7.90 -11.85 2.99
C ASP A 154 -7.39 -10.41 3.21
N GLU A 155 -7.21 -10.05 4.47
CA GLU A 155 -6.62 -8.79 4.94
C GLU A 155 -5.28 -8.43 4.30
N LYS A 156 -4.58 -9.39 3.68
CA LYS A 156 -3.35 -9.12 2.93
C LYS A 156 -3.63 -8.64 1.51
N HIS A 157 -4.73 -9.06 0.88
CA HIS A 157 -4.98 -8.79 -0.54
C HIS A 157 -6.24 -7.94 -0.81
N ASN A 158 -7.15 -7.77 0.14
CA ASN A 158 -8.44 -7.11 -0.06
C ASN A 158 -8.32 -5.68 -0.64
N ILE A 159 -7.36 -4.86 -0.21
CA ILE A 159 -7.09 -3.53 -0.79
C ILE A 159 -6.69 -3.61 -2.28
N GLN A 160 -5.84 -4.57 -2.64
CA GLN A 160 -5.44 -4.80 -4.03
C GLN A 160 -6.62 -5.35 -4.87
N LEU A 161 -7.42 -6.27 -4.32
CA LEU A 161 -8.57 -6.87 -5.02
C LEU A 161 -9.68 -5.84 -5.28
N LEU A 162 -10.04 -5.06 -4.25
CA LEU A 162 -11.03 -3.97 -4.38
C LEU A 162 -10.52 -2.87 -5.32
N GLY A 163 -9.25 -2.46 -5.23
CA GLY A 163 -8.67 -1.46 -6.13
C GLY A 163 -8.55 -1.94 -7.59
N LEU A 164 -8.32 -3.24 -7.81
CA LEU A 164 -8.33 -3.87 -9.14
C LEU A 164 -9.75 -3.96 -9.71
N TYR A 165 -10.72 -4.31 -8.87
CA TYR A 165 -12.14 -4.35 -9.26
C TYR A 165 -12.72 -2.96 -9.52
N GLN A 166 -12.29 -1.94 -8.77
CA GLN A 166 -12.60 -0.54 -9.06
C GLN A 166 -12.17 -0.16 -10.49
N GLN A 167 -10.94 -0.51 -10.89
CA GLN A 167 -10.44 -0.25 -12.26
C GLN A 167 -11.27 -0.98 -13.33
N ILE A 168 -11.73 -2.21 -13.04
CA ILE A 168 -12.58 -2.99 -13.95
C ILE A 168 -13.97 -2.35 -14.10
N LEU A 169 -14.54 -1.78 -13.04
CA LEU A 169 -15.80 -1.03 -13.09
C LEU A 169 -15.64 0.30 -13.85
N GLU A 170 -14.57 1.06 -13.57
CA GLU A 170 -14.26 2.35 -14.22
C GLU A 170 -13.98 2.22 -15.73
N GLN A 171 -13.30 1.15 -16.15
CA GLN A 171 -12.87 0.93 -17.54
C GLN A 171 -13.73 -0.09 -18.30
N GLN A 172 -14.67 -0.75 -17.62
CA GLN A 172 -15.48 -1.91 -18.07
C GLN A 172 -14.67 -3.18 -18.45
N SER A 173 -13.38 -3.05 -18.72
CA SER A 173 -12.44 -4.16 -18.87
C SER A 173 -11.00 -3.69 -18.61
N ILE A 174 -10.12 -4.62 -18.20
CA ILE A 174 -8.66 -4.41 -18.16
C ILE A 174 -7.93 -5.56 -18.88
N PRO A 175 -6.72 -5.37 -19.43
CA PRO A 175 -5.94 -6.48 -20.01
C PRO A 175 -5.67 -7.58 -18.98
N ALA A 176 -5.81 -8.85 -19.38
CA ALA A 176 -5.61 -9.96 -18.43
C ALA A 176 -4.12 -10.38 -18.33
N ASP A 177 -3.48 -10.03 -17.21
CA ASP A 177 -2.04 -10.19 -16.95
C ASP A 177 -1.67 -11.56 -16.34
N ASN A 178 -2.66 -12.34 -15.90
CA ASN A 178 -2.51 -13.60 -15.15
C ASN A 178 -1.83 -13.45 -13.77
N SER A 179 -1.80 -12.24 -13.21
CA SER A 179 -1.31 -11.97 -11.85
C SER A 179 -2.15 -12.69 -10.79
N ASN A 180 -1.57 -12.85 -9.59
CA ASN A 180 -2.29 -13.45 -8.47
C ASN A 180 -3.58 -12.69 -8.13
N ALA A 181 -3.56 -11.36 -8.21
CA ALA A 181 -4.72 -10.52 -7.92
C ALA A 181 -5.87 -10.76 -8.93
N GLN A 182 -5.55 -10.83 -10.23
CA GLN A 182 -6.55 -11.19 -11.25
C GLN A 182 -7.09 -12.61 -11.07
N LEU A 183 -6.26 -13.57 -10.66
CA LEU A 183 -6.72 -14.94 -10.40
C LEU A 183 -7.64 -15.00 -9.17
N LEU A 184 -7.26 -14.38 -8.06
CA LEU A 184 -8.09 -14.28 -6.86
C LEU A 184 -9.43 -13.57 -7.13
N LEU A 185 -9.44 -12.49 -7.94
CA LEU A 185 -10.67 -11.78 -8.31
C LEU A 185 -11.58 -12.59 -9.25
N ARG A 186 -11.04 -13.56 -9.99
CA ARG A 186 -11.83 -14.57 -10.71
C ARG A 186 -12.35 -15.68 -9.79
N LEU A 187 -11.59 -16.06 -8.76
CA LEU A 187 -11.98 -17.08 -7.78
C LEU A 187 -13.00 -16.56 -6.74
N SER A 188 -13.10 -15.24 -6.53
CA SER A 188 -14.25 -14.65 -5.84
C SER A 188 -15.53 -14.75 -6.66
N GLY A 189 -15.43 -14.76 -8.00
CA GLY A 189 -16.55 -14.88 -8.94
C GLY A 189 -17.09 -13.53 -9.45
N VAL A 190 -16.60 -12.40 -8.93
CA VAL A 190 -17.11 -11.06 -9.32
C VAL A 190 -16.64 -10.64 -10.73
N ALA A 191 -15.50 -11.14 -11.19
CA ALA A 191 -14.89 -10.84 -12.48
C ALA A 191 -14.65 -12.08 -13.35
N VAL A 192 -14.72 -11.92 -14.67
CA VAL A 192 -14.60 -13.00 -15.67
C VAL A 192 -13.61 -12.61 -16.77
N ARG A 193 -12.82 -13.58 -17.27
CA ARG A 193 -11.94 -13.34 -18.41
C ARG A 193 -12.72 -13.56 -19.71
N ARG A 194 -12.78 -12.55 -20.59
CA ARG A 194 -13.38 -12.62 -21.94
C ARG A 194 -12.40 -12.02 -22.94
N SER A 195 -12.17 -12.70 -24.07
CA SER A 195 -11.33 -12.22 -25.19
C SER A 195 -9.94 -11.65 -24.82
N GLY A 196 -9.30 -12.21 -23.79
CA GLY A 196 -7.98 -11.74 -23.32
C GLY A 196 -8.01 -10.60 -22.30
N CYS A 197 -9.17 -10.01 -22.01
CA CYS A 197 -9.38 -9.03 -20.95
C CYS A 197 -10.09 -9.64 -19.72
N LEU A 198 -10.06 -8.93 -18.59
CA LEU A 198 -10.81 -9.21 -17.37
C LEU A 198 -11.90 -8.14 -17.22
N CYS A 199 -13.15 -8.56 -17.13
CA CYS A 199 -14.36 -7.72 -17.10
C CYS A 199 -15.22 -8.09 -15.86
N PRO A 200 -16.24 -7.29 -15.49
CA PRO A 200 -17.26 -7.74 -14.53
C PRO A 200 -17.98 -9.00 -15.06
N TYR A 201 -18.39 -9.91 -14.17
CA TYR A 201 -19.03 -11.15 -14.61
C TYR A 201 -20.39 -10.89 -15.28
N ASN A 202 -21.28 -10.18 -14.58
CA ASN A 202 -22.67 -9.95 -14.96
C ASN A 202 -23.21 -8.61 -14.42
N GLN A 203 -24.48 -8.29 -14.69
CA GLN A 203 -25.10 -7.00 -14.34
C GLN A 203 -25.50 -6.94 -12.85
N ILE A 204 -25.91 -8.07 -12.26
CA ILE A 204 -26.29 -8.16 -10.84
C ILE A 204 -25.10 -7.78 -9.95
N TYR A 205 -23.90 -8.33 -10.19
CA TYR A 205 -22.71 -8.02 -9.39
C TYR A 205 -22.23 -6.58 -9.55
N GLN A 206 -22.35 -5.98 -10.74
CA GLN A 206 -21.99 -4.58 -10.95
C GLN A 206 -22.93 -3.62 -10.23
N THR A 207 -24.17 -4.05 -9.97
CA THR A 207 -25.20 -3.25 -9.28
C THR A 207 -25.12 -3.39 -7.76
N ILE A 208 -24.65 -4.54 -7.26
CA ILE A 208 -24.45 -4.81 -5.83
C ILE A 208 -23.07 -4.36 -5.36
N PHE A 209 -22.02 -4.84 -6.04
CA PHE A 209 -20.63 -4.46 -5.80
C PHE A 209 -20.27 -3.35 -6.79
N ASP A 210 -20.92 -2.20 -6.64
CA ASP A 210 -20.73 -1.03 -7.49
C ASP A 210 -19.54 -0.17 -7.03
N LEU A 211 -19.26 0.94 -7.75
CA LEU A 211 -18.18 1.87 -7.38
C LEU A 211 -18.40 2.52 -6.00
N ARG A 212 -19.66 2.70 -5.57
CA ARG A 212 -19.97 3.23 -4.23
C ARG A 212 -19.63 2.21 -3.14
N TRP A 213 -20.06 0.96 -3.28
CA TRP A 213 -19.75 -0.12 -2.35
C TRP A 213 -18.23 -0.37 -2.26
N VAL A 214 -17.55 -0.49 -3.41
CA VAL A 214 -16.09 -0.67 -3.45
C VAL A 214 -15.37 0.49 -2.77
N LYS A 215 -15.82 1.73 -2.97
CA LYS A 215 -15.27 2.89 -2.26
C LYS A 215 -15.55 2.84 -0.75
N GLN A 216 -16.76 2.50 -0.33
CA GLN A 216 -17.12 2.42 1.09
C GLN A 216 -16.28 1.38 1.83
N GLU A 217 -16.04 0.21 1.25
CA GLU A 217 -15.18 -0.82 1.83
C GLU A 217 -13.71 -0.40 1.85
N LEU A 218 -13.20 0.19 0.77
CA LEU A 218 -11.84 0.73 0.75
C LEU A 218 -11.66 1.87 1.77
N ASP A 219 -12.66 2.73 1.97
CA ASP A 219 -12.64 3.81 2.96
C ASP A 219 -12.74 3.28 4.40
N ARG A 220 -13.43 2.14 4.61
CA ARG A 220 -13.52 1.42 5.89
C ARG A 220 -12.22 0.70 6.26
N LEU A 221 -11.51 0.15 5.27
CA LEU A 221 -10.31 -0.67 5.48
C LEU A 221 -9.01 0.14 5.61
N ARG A 222 -8.90 1.31 4.95
CA ARG A 222 -7.68 2.14 4.95
C ARG A 222 -7.62 3.09 6.16
N PRO A 223 -6.57 3.07 7.01
CA PRO A 223 -6.41 4.05 8.10
C PRO A 223 -6.15 5.49 7.60
N TYR A 224 -5.91 5.66 6.30
CA TYR A 224 -5.64 6.96 5.65
C TYR A 224 -6.69 7.35 4.59
N ALA A 225 -7.86 6.70 4.57
CA ALA A 225 -8.91 6.87 3.55
C ALA A 225 -9.23 8.35 3.22
N HIS A 226 -9.52 9.15 4.25
CA HIS A 226 -9.87 10.58 4.09
C HIS A 226 -8.75 11.38 3.39
N ALA A 227 -7.50 11.16 3.79
CA ALA A 227 -6.34 11.85 3.24
C ALA A 227 -6.07 11.44 1.77
N LEU A 228 -6.19 10.15 1.46
CA LEU A 228 -6.12 9.65 0.10
C LEU A 228 -7.24 10.24 -0.79
N ASN A 229 -8.47 10.26 -0.30
CA ASN A 229 -9.62 10.79 -1.05
C ASN A 229 -9.48 12.30 -1.32
N ALA A 230 -9.02 13.09 -0.35
CA ALA A 230 -8.72 14.51 -0.55
C ALA A 230 -7.61 14.72 -1.59
N TRP A 231 -6.52 13.93 -1.52
CA TRP A 231 -5.45 13.96 -2.50
C TRP A 231 -5.94 13.60 -3.91
N LEU A 232 -6.77 12.56 -4.06
CA LEU A 232 -7.36 12.19 -5.35
C LEU A 232 -8.30 13.26 -5.90
N ALA A 233 -9.16 13.85 -5.06
CA ALA A 233 -10.06 14.94 -5.45
C ALA A 233 -9.30 16.20 -5.93
N SER A 234 -8.08 16.43 -5.43
CA SER A 234 -7.20 17.52 -5.88
C SER A 234 -6.48 17.26 -7.21
N GLU A 235 -6.87 16.24 -7.98
CA GLU A 235 -6.08 15.67 -9.10
C GLU A 235 -4.63 15.35 -8.69
N ARG A 236 -4.43 14.90 -7.45
CA ARG A 236 -3.12 14.55 -6.84
C ARG A 236 -2.18 15.76 -6.64
N ARG A 237 -2.68 16.99 -6.72
CA ARG A 237 -1.88 18.23 -6.62
C ARG A 237 -1.71 18.75 -5.18
N ASP A 238 -2.69 18.53 -4.30
CA ASP A 238 -2.63 19.06 -2.93
C ASP A 238 -1.62 18.28 -2.07
N GLN A 239 -0.56 18.97 -1.65
CA GLN A 239 0.46 18.41 -0.78
C GLN A 239 0.08 18.45 0.72
N SER A 240 -0.98 19.17 1.09
CA SER A 240 -1.48 19.22 2.47
C SER A 240 -2.28 17.96 2.84
N ALA A 241 -2.97 17.35 1.88
CA ALA A 241 -3.61 16.04 2.01
C ALA A 241 -2.63 14.85 2.11
N LEU A 242 -1.32 15.05 1.91
CA LEU A 242 -0.31 13.99 2.05
C LEU A 242 0.02 13.73 3.53
N LEU A 243 0.22 12.46 3.89
CA LEU A 243 0.48 12.07 5.27
C LEU A 243 1.85 12.59 5.75
N GLN A 244 1.90 13.02 7.02
CA GLN A 244 3.11 13.51 7.67
C GLN A 244 3.25 12.96 9.09
N GLY A 245 4.47 13.00 9.64
CA GLY A 245 4.74 12.62 11.02
C GLY A 245 4.27 11.21 11.36
N GLU A 246 3.62 11.06 12.51
CA GLU A 246 3.15 9.78 13.03
C GLU A 246 2.12 9.10 12.12
N ALA A 247 1.18 9.87 11.52
CA ALA A 247 0.16 9.31 10.62
C ALA A 247 0.78 8.61 9.39
N LEU A 248 1.90 9.12 8.87
CA LEU A 248 2.67 8.42 7.82
C LEU A 248 3.38 7.18 8.36
N GLN A 249 3.91 7.22 9.58
CA GLN A 249 4.57 6.04 10.19
C GLN A 249 3.57 4.91 10.46
N GLN A 250 2.39 5.22 11.01
CA GLN A 250 1.30 4.28 11.23
C GLN A 250 0.80 3.69 9.90
N ALA A 251 0.57 4.53 8.88
CA ALA A 251 0.15 4.07 7.55
C ALA A 251 1.18 3.15 6.87
N LEU A 252 2.48 3.43 7.01
CA LEU A 252 3.54 2.57 6.46
C LEU A 252 3.72 1.28 7.24
N ALA A 253 3.49 1.27 8.56
CA ALA A 253 3.48 0.05 9.36
C ALA A 253 2.31 -0.87 8.97
N TRP A 254 1.10 -0.31 8.83
CA TRP A 254 -0.10 -1.03 8.36
C TRP A 254 0.01 -1.50 6.91
N ALA A 255 0.79 -0.81 6.07
CA ALA A 255 1.03 -1.19 4.68
C ALA A 255 2.07 -2.32 4.52
N ASN A 256 2.87 -2.63 5.56
CA ASN A 256 4.10 -3.41 5.42
C ASN A 256 3.88 -4.89 5.06
N ASP A 257 2.77 -5.49 5.48
CA ASP A 257 2.42 -6.89 5.18
C ASP A 257 1.38 -7.05 4.05
N LYS A 258 0.71 -5.95 3.65
CA LYS A 258 -0.42 -5.90 2.72
C LYS A 258 -0.02 -5.64 1.27
N ALA A 259 -0.65 -6.36 0.35
CA ALA A 259 -0.67 -6.04 -1.08
C ALA A 259 -1.64 -4.88 -1.31
N LEU A 260 -1.09 -3.72 -1.70
CA LEU A 260 -1.85 -2.49 -1.93
C LEU A 260 -2.14 -2.25 -3.41
N SER A 261 -3.20 -1.50 -3.71
CA SER A 261 -3.48 -1.03 -5.07
C SER A 261 -2.40 -0.07 -5.57
N LEU A 262 -2.32 0.12 -6.90
CA LEU A 262 -1.40 1.10 -7.50
C LEU A 262 -1.64 2.54 -6.98
N VAL A 263 -2.89 2.88 -6.64
CA VAL A 263 -3.27 4.20 -6.14
C VAL A 263 -2.78 4.43 -4.71
N ASP A 264 -2.94 3.43 -3.84
CA ASP A 264 -2.42 3.42 -2.48
C ASP A 264 -0.89 3.55 -2.46
N GLN A 265 -0.21 2.75 -3.29
CA GLN A 265 1.25 2.80 -3.43
C GLN A 265 1.74 4.18 -3.87
N GLN A 266 1.05 4.82 -4.82
CA GLN A 266 1.38 6.17 -5.30
C GLN A 266 1.18 7.24 -4.23
N PHE A 267 0.12 7.16 -3.42
CA PHE A 267 -0.15 8.09 -2.32
C PHE A 267 0.86 7.98 -1.17
N LEU A 268 1.20 6.76 -0.74
CA LEU A 268 2.20 6.53 0.30
C LEU A 268 3.60 6.97 -0.18
N ALA A 269 3.96 6.68 -1.43
CA ALA A 269 5.20 7.16 -2.03
C ALA A 269 5.24 8.70 -2.17
N ALA A 270 4.13 9.35 -2.52
CA ALA A 270 4.03 10.81 -2.56
C ALA A 270 4.22 11.42 -1.16
N SER A 271 3.60 10.82 -0.13
CA SER A 271 3.72 11.25 1.27
C SER A 271 5.16 11.11 1.78
N GLN A 272 5.85 9.99 1.50
CA GLN A 272 7.28 9.82 1.80
C GLN A 272 8.16 10.89 1.12
N ARG A 273 7.93 11.18 -0.16
CA ARG A 273 8.67 12.22 -0.91
C ARG A 273 8.43 13.61 -0.31
N SER A 274 7.19 13.94 0.05
CA SER A 274 6.85 15.20 0.73
C SER A 274 7.60 15.34 2.06
N LEU A 275 7.65 14.28 2.87
CA LEU A 275 8.43 14.29 4.12
C LEU A 275 9.93 14.50 3.85
N ALA A 276 10.51 13.83 2.85
CA ALA A 276 11.92 13.99 2.49
C ALA A 276 12.26 15.42 2.03
N LEU A 277 11.39 16.05 1.23
CA LEU A 277 11.51 17.44 0.80
C LEU A 277 11.38 18.42 1.98
N HIS A 278 10.41 18.21 2.87
CA HIS A 278 10.27 19.03 4.08
C HIS A 278 11.50 18.89 5.01
N GLN A 279 12.11 17.71 5.10
CA GLN A 279 13.36 17.51 5.85
C GLN A 279 14.56 18.20 5.18
N SER A 280 14.72 18.12 3.85
CA SER A 280 15.82 18.79 3.15
C SER A 280 15.71 20.31 3.22
N LEU A 281 14.51 20.87 3.04
CA LEU A 281 14.22 22.29 3.21
C LEU A 281 14.45 22.76 4.66
N ARG A 282 14.05 21.98 5.68
CA ARG A 282 14.36 22.29 7.10
C ARG A 282 15.87 22.29 7.36
N ARG A 283 16.64 21.35 6.76
CA ARG A 283 18.11 21.32 6.84
C ARG A 283 18.75 22.53 6.15
N GLN A 284 18.27 22.93 4.97
CA GLN A 284 18.72 24.14 4.27
C GLN A 284 18.42 25.41 5.06
N ARG A 285 17.17 25.59 5.55
CA ARG A 285 16.80 26.74 6.40
C ARG A 285 17.66 26.81 7.66
N ARG A 286 17.92 25.68 8.34
CA ARG A 286 18.82 25.64 9.51
C ARG A 286 20.25 26.06 9.16
N ARG A 287 20.80 25.59 8.03
CA ARG A 287 22.13 26.02 7.54
C ARG A 287 22.17 27.53 7.26
N ILE A 288 21.17 28.06 6.54
CA ILE A 288 21.07 29.49 6.21
C ILE A 288 21.01 30.35 7.48
N LEU A 289 20.16 29.98 8.45
CA LEU A 289 20.07 30.66 9.75
C LEU A 289 21.39 30.57 10.55
N GLN A 290 22.08 29.43 10.52
CA GLN A 290 23.40 29.28 11.14
C GLN A 290 24.45 30.19 10.47
N THR A 291 24.50 30.25 9.14
CA THR A 291 25.44 31.15 8.43
C THR A 291 25.13 32.63 8.68
N LEU A 292 23.85 33.03 8.70
CA LEU A 292 23.44 34.40 9.03
C LEU A 292 23.79 34.76 10.48
N GLY A 293 23.59 33.84 11.43
CA GLY A 293 23.98 34.04 12.84
C GLY A 293 25.49 34.23 13.02
N VAL A 294 26.32 33.46 12.30
CA VAL A 294 27.78 33.63 12.31
C VAL A 294 28.21 34.97 11.72
N VAL A 295 27.59 35.42 10.62
CA VAL A 295 27.87 36.74 10.02
C VAL A 295 27.47 37.88 10.96
N LEU A 296 26.29 37.80 11.59
CA LEU A 296 25.82 38.80 12.57
C LEU A 296 26.74 38.86 13.80
N ALA A 297 27.18 37.72 14.32
CA ALA A 297 28.13 37.66 15.43
C ALA A 297 29.49 38.27 15.05
N GLY A 298 29.98 38.02 13.83
CA GLY A 298 31.21 38.64 13.31
C GLY A 298 31.11 40.17 13.18
N LEU A 299 29.98 40.68 12.68
CA LEU A 299 29.73 42.12 12.57
C LEU A 299 29.61 42.80 13.95
N ALA A 300 28.94 42.16 14.91
CA ALA A 300 28.90 42.63 16.31
C ALA A 300 30.29 42.63 16.96
N GLY A 301 31.11 41.62 16.67
CA GLY A 301 32.52 41.57 17.06
C GLY A 301 33.31 42.77 16.53
N LEU A 302 33.21 43.07 15.24
CA LEU A 302 33.85 44.24 14.62
C LEU A 302 33.39 45.56 15.26
N ALA A 303 32.08 45.74 15.49
CA ALA A 303 31.54 46.93 16.17
C ALA A 303 32.06 47.09 17.62
N SER A 304 32.33 45.99 18.33
CA SER A 304 32.96 46.06 19.65
C SER A 304 34.43 46.53 19.58
N THR A 305 35.17 46.16 18.53
CA THR A 305 36.57 46.56 18.35
C THR A 305 36.72 48.04 18.00
N THR A 306 35.82 48.61 17.18
CA THR A 306 35.85 50.04 16.86
C THR A 306 35.55 50.92 18.08
N GLY A 307 34.62 50.49 18.95
CA GLY A 307 34.40 51.14 20.25
C GLY A 307 35.65 51.16 21.14
N TRP A 308 36.39 50.04 21.20
CA TRP A 308 37.64 49.94 21.95
C TRP A 308 38.74 50.88 21.41
N VAL A 309 38.90 50.95 20.08
CA VAL A 309 39.88 51.85 19.43
C VAL A 309 39.51 53.33 19.63
N MET A 310 38.22 53.66 19.63
CA MET A 310 37.72 55.01 19.93
C MET A 310 38.05 55.41 21.38
N GLY A 311 37.80 54.51 22.34
CA GLY A 311 38.13 54.72 23.75
C GLY A 311 39.62 54.90 24.03
N LEU A 312 40.49 54.20 23.28
CA LEU A 312 41.94 54.36 23.41
C LEU A 312 42.43 55.75 22.95
N ARG A 313 41.87 56.29 21.86
CA ARG A 313 42.24 57.62 21.35
C ARG A 313 41.92 58.75 22.33
N LEU A 314 40.81 58.64 23.07
CA LEU A 314 40.39 59.65 24.05
C LEU A 314 41.26 59.69 25.33
N ARG A 315 42.22 58.78 25.50
CA ARG A 315 43.16 58.75 26.64
C ARG A 315 44.57 59.24 26.32
N ILE A 316 44.84 59.71 25.10
CA ILE A 316 46.19 60.07 24.65
C ILE A 316 46.43 61.60 24.63
N SER A 317 45.39 62.42 24.82
CA SER A 317 45.44 63.88 24.65
C SER A 317 45.60 64.71 25.93
N SER A 318 46.18 64.17 27.01
CA SER A 318 46.46 64.94 28.24
C SER A 318 47.68 64.43 29.04
N ASN A 319 48.58 65.36 29.39
CA ASN A 319 49.80 65.21 30.21
C ASN A 319 50.35 66.64 30.48
N PRO A 320 51.18 66.96 31.51
CA PRO A 320 51.87 66.12 32.52
C PRO A 320 51.39 66.47 33.98
N ALA A 321 52.08 66.34 35.13
CA ALA A 321 53.49 66.04 35.45
C ALA A 321 53.75 65.50 36.89
N LEU A 322 54.92 64.86 37.04
CA LEU A 322 55.88 64.81 38.17
C LEU A 322 55.43 64.78 39.66
N SER A 323 55.67 63.60 40.27
CA SER A 323 56.26 63.32 41.61
C SER A 323 55.47 63.60 42.91
N PRO A 324 55.76 62.89 44.05
CA PRO A 324 56.57 61.67 44.27
C PRO A 324 55.78 60.47 44.89
N ALA A 325 56.49 59.45 45.41
CA ALA A 325 55.98 58.16 45.96
C ALA A 325 55.79 58.18 47.53
N PRO A 326 55.43 57.09 48.28
CA PRO A 326 55.32 55.64 47.96
C PRO A 326 54.16 54.83 48.66
N THR A 327 54.34 53.49 48.79
CA THR A 327 53.73 52.49 49.75
C THR A 327 52.31 51.90 49.56
N ASP A 328 52.28 50.69 48.97
CA ASP A 328 51.75 49.38 49.45
C ASP A 328 50.26 49.02 49.77
N TYR A 329 50.00 47.70 49.63
CA TYR A 329 48.92 46.82 50.17
C TYR A 329 47.55 46.58 49.45
N PHE A 330 47.59 45.59 48.53
CA PHE A 330 46.76 44.36 48.48
C PHE A 330 45.20 44.35 48.45
N SER A 331 44.64 43.91 47.31
CA SER A 331 43.79 42.69 47.13
C SER A 331 43.41 42.59 45.63
N VAL A 332 43.48 41.49 44.84
CA VAL A 332 43.37 40.01 44.98
C VAL A 332 41.95 39.47 44.75
N GLY A 333 41.82 38.63 43.70
CA GLY A 333 40.63 37.87 43.32
C GLY A 333 40.13 38.18 41.89
N GLU A 334 40.06 37.25 40.94
CA GLU A 334 40.72 35.93 40.85
C GLU A 334 40.80 35.53 39.35
N ARG A 335 41.76 34.69 38.95
CA ARG A 335 41.81 34.06 37.61
C ARG A 335 42.15 32.58 37.75
N LEU A 336 41.37 31.71 37.10
CA LEU A 336 41.70 30.29 36.99
C LEU A 336 43.02 30.11 36.22
N MET A 337 44.08 29.75 36.93
CA MET A 337 45.32 29.25 36.34
C MET A 337 45.18 27.75 36.09
N LEU A 338 45.50 27.31 34.87
CA LEU A 338 45.90 25.91 34.63
C LEU A 338 47.40 25.80 34.93
N PRO A 339 47.87 24.72 35.58
CA PRO A 339 49.28 24.57 35.92
C PRO A 339 50.17 24.51 34.66
N ASP A 340 51.33 25.19 34.69
CA ASP A 340 52.16 25.47 33.52
C ASP A 340 52.55 24.23 32.70
N ALA A 341 52.71 23.07 33.35
CA ALA A 341 52.98 21.79 32.68
C ALA A 341 51.93 21.47 31.59
N ALA A 342 50.64 21.69 31.86
CA ALA A 342 49.58 21.45 30.89
C ALA A 342 49.62 22.45 29.72
N SER A 343 50.07 23.69 29.98
CA SER A 343 50.26 24.74 28.96
C SER A 343 51.38 24.39 27.98
N ALA A 344 52.51 23.87 28.48
CA ALA A 344 53.62 23.41 27.66
C ALA A 344 53.26 22.21 26.77
N ILE A 345 52.64 21.17 27.34
CA ILE A 345 52.26 19.95 26.59
C ILE A 345 51.20 20.27 25.53
N LYS A 346 50.25 21.17 25.83
CA LYS A 346 49.28 21.67 24.83
C LYS A 346 49.94 22.36 23.63
N LYS A 347 51.05 23.09 23.83
CA LYS A 347 51.82 23.68 22.72
C LYS A 347 52.54 22.62 21.88
N ALA A 348 53.06 21.56 22.50
CA ALA A 348 53.69 20.44 21.78
C ALA A 348 52.70 19.74 20.83
N GLY A 349 51.51 19.37 21.31
CA GLY A 349 50.48 18.72 20.49
C GLY A 349 50.02 19.59 19.30
N VAL A 350 49.94 20.91 19.46
CA VAL A 350 49.65 21.84 18.35
C VAL A 350 50.79 21.86 17.32
N ALA A 351 52.05 21.83 17.77
CA ALA A 351 53.21 21.78 16.88
C ALA A 351 53.33 20.44 16.13
N ALA A 352 52.85 19.33 16.71
CA ALA A 352 52.76 18.03 16.04
C ALA A 352 51.69 18.02 14.93
N ILE A 353 50.51 18.62 15.16
CA ILE A 353 49.47 18.81 14.12
C ILE A 353 50.03 19.63 12.94
N ALA A 354 50.80 20.69 13.21
CA ALA A 354 51.42 21.52 12.18
C ALA A 354 52.46 20.79 11.32
N LYS A 355 52.90 19.59 11.74
CA LYS A 355 53.79 18.68 10.99
C LYS A 355 53.07 17.44 10.43
N ALA A 356 51.74 17.40 10.54
CA ALA A 356 50.89 16.25 10.20
C ALA A 356 51.19 14.94 10.98
N ASP A 357 51.90 15.00 12.11
CA ASP A 357 52.04 13.84 13.00
C ASP A 357 50.84 13.76 13.96
N TYR A 358 49.76 13.18 13.45
CA TYR A 358 48.52 13.01 14.18
C TYR A 358 48.62 11.96 15.31
N ARG A 359 49.63 11.07 15.30
CA ARG A 359 49.85 10.11 16.40
C ARG A 359 50.50 10.80 17.59
N GLN A 360 51.57 11.57 17.37
CA GLN A 360 52.21 12.33 18.44
C GLN A 360 51.25 13.38 19.00
N ALA A 361 50.51 14.10 18.13
CA ALA A 361 49.49 15.06 18.59
C ALA A 361 48.43 14.42 19.50
N ALA A 362 47.88 13.26 19.12
CA ALA A 362 46.89 12.57 19.92
C ALA A 362 47.46 12.10 21.28
N HIS A 363 48.72 11.69 21.32
CA HIS A 363 49.43 11.33 22.55
C HIS A 363 49.60 12.53 23.48
N ASP A 364 50.13 13.64 22.96
CA ASP A 364 50.38 14.87 23.73
C ASP A 364 49.09 15.44 24.33
N PHE A 365 48.00 15.52 23.56
CA PHE A 365 46.71 15.98 24.08
C PHE A 365 46.09 15.02 25.11
N ALA A 366 46.27 13.71 24.96
CA ALA A 366 45.83 12.73 25.95
C ALA A 366 46.60 12.82 27.27
N ILE A 367 47.86 13.27 27.26
CA ILE A 367 48.63 13.59 28.47
C ILE A 367 48.16 14.94 29.05
N ALA A 368 48.01 15.98 28.23
CA ALA A 368 47.57 17.31 28.68
C ALA A 368 46.18 17.29 29.35
N LEU A 369 45.28 16.40 28.92
CA LEU A 369 43.97 16.21 29.56
C LEU A 369 44.08 15.52 30.93
N LYS A 370 45.05 14.63 31.13
CA LYS A 370 45.28 13.94 32.42
C LYS A 370 45.96 14.83 33.47
N THR A 371 46.60 15.93 33.06
CA THR A 371 47.21 16.92 33.98
C THR A 371 46.25 18.04 34.41
N ILE A 372 44.97 17.99 34.00
CA ILE A 372 43.91 18.88 34.50
C ILE A 372 43.23 18.20 35.70
N PRO A 373 43.24 18.78 36.92
CA PRO A 373 42.54 18.22 38.06
C PRO A 373 41.02 18.15 37.80
N MET A 374 40.42 16.97 38.01
CA MET A 374 38.96 16.85 37.97
C MET A 374 38.33 17.55 39.18
N ILE A 375 37.51 18.57 38.94
CA ILE A 375 36.55 19.06 39.92
C ILE A 375 35.49 17.95 40.11
N GLN A 376 35.24 17.56 41.36
CA GLN A 376 34.22 16.57 41.69
C GLN A 376 32.82 17.21 41.69
N LYS A 377 31.86 16.51 41.07
CA LYS A 377 30.40 16.59 41.23
C LYS A 377 29.78 17.93 41.69
N ALA A 378 29.14 18.60 40.75
CA ALA A 378 27.79 19.15 40.90
C ALA A 378 27.03 18.90 39.58
#